data_AF-A0A959Z635-F1
#
_entry.id   AF-A0A959Z635-F1
#
_cell.length_a   1.000
_cell.length_b   1.000
_cell.length_c   1.000
_cell.angle_alpha   90.00
_cell.angle_beta   90.00
_cell.angle_gamma   90.00
#
_symmetry.space_group_name_H-M   'P 1'
#
loop_
_entity.id
_entity.type
_entity.pdbx_description
1 polymer ?
#
loop_
_entity_poly.entity_id
_entity_poly.type
_entity_poly.pdbx_seq_one_letter_code
_entity_poly.pdbx_strand_id
1 'polypeptide(L)'
;MKDHWCTNYTTCKLVNLAGFCKDESTQQKYLKSFCEQTHKTWSKCKRYEMKNELGSCPDFVFPDTTMTLAEIITKFDEQND
;
A
#
# COMPACT_ATOMS: atom_id res chain seq x y z
N MET A 1 -17.69 2.60 -10.24
CA MET A 1 -16.69 2.40 -9.16
C MET A 1 -17.20 3.17 -7.96
N LYS A 2 -17.13 2.64 -6.74
CA LYS A 2 -17.53 3.42 -5.56
C LYS A 2 -16.56 4.60 -5.45
N ASP A 3 -17.06 5.84 -5.56
CA ASP A 3 -16.29 7.10 -5.61
C ASP A 3 -15.36 7.36 -4.41
N HIS A 4 -15.27 6.41 -3.47
CA HIS A 4 -14.59 6.56 -2.19
C HIS A 4 -13.54 5.47 -1.97
N TRP A 5 -13.20 4.70 -2.99
CA TRP A 5 -12.17 3.65 -2.88
C TRP A 5 -10.88 4.09 -3.56
N CYS A 6 -9.77 3.50 -3.13
CA CYS A 6 -8.47 3.69 -3.76
C CYS A 6 -8.56 3.30 -5.25
N THR A 7 -8.11 4.18 -6.14
CA THR A 7 -8.10 3.93 -7.60
C THR A 7 -7.26 2.71 -7.96
N ASN A 8 -6.24 2.42 -7.17
CA ASN A 8 -5.36 1.28 -7.32
C ASN A 8 -5.89 -0.01 -6.65
N TYR A 9 -7.09 0.00 -6.05
CA TYR A 9 -7.63 -1.14 -5.30
C TYR A 9 -7.61 -2.45 -6.11
N THR A 10 -8.11 -2.41 -7.34
CA THR A 10 -8.19 -3.59 -8.23
C THR A 10 -6.84 -4.04 -8.78
N THR A 11 -5.80 -3.21 -8.71
CA THR A 11 -4.45 -3.55 -9.18
C THR A 11 -3.47 -3.78 -8.03
N CYS A 12 -3.90 -3.55 -6.78
CA CYS A 12 -3.04 -3.63 -5.63
C CYS A 12 -2.81 -5.09 -5.24
N LYS A 13 -1.54 -5.50 -5.13
CA LYS A 13 -1.17 -6.83 -4.62
C LYS A 13 -1.73 -7.08 -3.22
N LEU A 14 -1.81 -6.07 -2.35
CA LEU A 14 -2.43 -6.21 -1.02
C LEU A 14 -3.90 -6.67 -1.09
N VAL A 15 -4.61 -6.38 -2.18
CA VAL A 15 -6.02 -6.77 -2.37
C VAL A 15 -6.12 -8.07 -3.16
N ASN A 16 -5.31 -8.23 -4.21
CA ASN A 16 -5.48 -9.30 -5.20
C ASN A 16 -4.56 -10.49 -4.99
N LEU A 17 -3.50 -10.36 -4.19
CA LEU A 17 -2.56 -11.44 -3.90
C LEU A 17 -2.90 -12.06 -2.54
N ALA A 18 -3.51 -13.25 -2.59
CA ALA A 18 -3.78 -14.05 -1.40
C ALA A 18 -2.46 -14.40 -0.69
N GLY A 19 -2.45 -14.27 0.64
CA GLY A 19 -1.25 -14.53 1.46
C GLY A 19 -0.17 -13.45 1.38
N PHE A 20 -0.43 -12.30 0.73
CA PHE A 20 0.50 -11.17 0.74
C PHE A 20 0.74 -10.68 2.17
N CYS A 21 -0.33 -10.48 2.95
CA CYS A 21 -0.20 -10.26 4.38
C CYS A 21 -0.31 -11.61 5.10
N LYS A 22 0.62 -11.93 6.00
CA LYS A 22 0.52 -13.13 6.84
C LYS A 22 -0.73 -13.14 7.71
N ASP A 23 -1.19 -11.95 8.11
CA ASP A 23 -2.34 -11.77 8.99
C ASP A 23 -3.49 -11.11 8.21
N GLU A 24 -4.51 -11.91 7.88
CA GLU A 24 -5.68 -11.45 7.12
C GLU A 24 -6.48 -10.38 7.89
N SER A 25 -6.49 -10.42 9.22
CA SER A 25 -7.19 -9.43 10.05
C SER A 25 -6.55 -8.05 9.91
N THR A 26 -5.22 -8.00 9.93
CA THR A 26 -4.41 -6.80 9.76
C THR A 26 -4.56 -6.25 8.35
N GLN A 27 -4.56 -7.14 7.34
CA GLN A 27 -4.85 -6.76 5.96
C GLN A 27 -6.23 -6.12 5.83
N GLN A 28 -7.29 -6.77 6.32
CA GLN A 28 -8.65 -6.23 6.23
C GLN A 28 -8.79 -4.91 7.00
N LYS A 29 -8.20 -4.80 8.20
CA LYS A 29 -8.19 -3.54 8.96
C LYS A 29 -7.53 -2.43 8.14
N TYR A 30 -6.37 -2.70 7.54
CA TYR A 30 -5.67 -1.72 6.72
C TYR A 30 -6.48 -1.31 5.49
N LEU A 31 -7.09 -2.26 4.78
CA LEU A 31 -7.96 -1.97 3.64
C LEU A 31 -9.14 -1.09 4.07
N LYS A 32 -9.78 -1.38 5.20
CA LYS A 32 -10.88 -0.57 5.75
C LYS A 32 -10.44 0.80 6.28
N SER A 33 -9.23 0.90 6.81
CA SER A 33 -8.68 2.14 7.37
C SER A 33 -8.11 3.08 6.32
N PHE A 34 -7.66 2.55 5.17
CA PHE A 34 -7.07 3.35 4.09
C PHE A 34 -7.84 3.18 2.79
N CYS A 35 -7.86 1.98 2.21
CA CYS A 35 -8.30 1.77 0.83
C CYS A 35 -9.81 1.93 0.59
N GLU A 36 -10.65 1.65 1.59
CA GLU A 36 -12.11 1.79 1.53
C GLU A 36 -12.60 3.14 2.10
N GLN A 37 -11.69 4.09 2.29
CA GLN A 37 -11.94 5.43 2.82
C GLN A 37 -11.76 6.50 1.74
N THR A 38 -12.18 7.74 2.01
CA THR A 38 -12.06 8.86 1.06
C THR A 38 -10.65 9.09 0.50
N HIS A 39 -10.56 9.85 -0.60
CA HIS A 39 -9.29 10.24 -1.25
C HIS A 39 -8.21 10.69 -0.26
N LYS A 40 -8.56 11.53 0.71
CA LYS A 40 -7.61 12.05 1.71
C LYS A 40 -6.96 10.97 2.57
N THR A 41 -7.61 9.82 2.71
CA THR A 41 -7.16 8.72 3.55
C THR A 41 -6.37 7.72 2.72
N TRP A 42 -6.89 7.25 1.58
CA TRP A 42 -6.10 6.35 0.74
C TRP A 42 -4.89 7.02 0.11
N SER A 43 -4.88 8.36 -0.04
CA SER A 43 -3.68 9.08 -0.51
C SER A 43 -2.54 9.04 0.50
N LYS A 44 -2.81 8.70 1.76
CA LYS A 44 -1.83 8.48 2.84
C LYS A 44 -1.47 7.00 3.01
N CYS A 45 -1.98 6.13 2.14
CA CYS A 45 -1.54 4.75 2.10
C CYS A 45 -0.11 4.73 1.58
N LYS A 46 0.83 4.24 2.39
CA LYS A 46 2.25 4.14 1.98
C LYS A 46 2.41 3.46 0.62
N ARG A 47 1.65 2.39 0.34
CA ARG A 47 1.70 1.72 -0.97
C ARG A 47 1.25 2.63 -2.12
N TYR A 48 0.25 3.49 -1.89
CA TYR A 48 -0.20 4.47 -2.88
C TYR A 48 0.86 5.55 -3.10
N GLU A 49 1.41 6.11 -2.02
CA GLU A 49 2.47 7.13 -2.06
C GLU A 49 3.68 6.60 -2.83
N MET A 50 4.17 5.41 -2.49
CA MET A 50 5.28 4.77 -3.21
C MET A 50 4.97 4.53 -4.69
N LYS A 51 3.76 4.10 -5.04
CA LYS A 51 3.38 3.94 -6.46
C LYS A 51 3.38 5.26 -7.21
N ASN A 52 2.96 6.34 -6.55
CA ASN A 52 2.95 7.66 -7.14
C ASN A 52 4.37 8.22 -7.32
N GLU A 53 5.28 7.88 -6.41
CA GLU A 53 6.65 8.39 -6.39
C GLU A 53 7.62 7.55 -7.25
N LEU A 54 7.55 6.23 -7.16
CA LEU A 54 8.42 5.28 -7.88
C LEU A 54 7.78 4.67 -9.13
N GLY A 55 6.50 4.94 -9.39
CA GLY A 55 5.72 4.25 -10.42
C GLY A 55 5.37 2.78 -10.09
N SER A 56 5.89 2.24 -8.98
CA SER A 56 5.66 0.85 -8.56
C SER A 56 5.34 0.74 -7.05
N CYS A 57 4.61 -0.31 -6.67
CA CYS A 57 4.41 -0.66 -5.27
C CYS A 57 5.46 -1.71 -4.86
N PRO A 58 6.41 -1.41 -3.98
CA PRO A 58 7.33 -2.43 -3.50
C PRO A 58 6.61 -3.48 -2.66
N ASP A 59 7.03 -4.74 -2.80
CA ASP A 59 6.38 -5.88 -2.12
C ASP A 59 6.67 -5.93 -0.62
N PHE A 60 7.72 -5.25 -0.16
CA PHE A 60 8.07 -5.18 1.27
C PHE A 60 7.27 -4.11 2.05
N VAL A 61 6.48 -3.28 1.37
CA VAL A 61 5.64 -2.25 2.02
C VAL A 61 4.35 -2.91 2.50
N PHE A 62 4.42 -3.57 3.65
CA PHE A 62 3.27 -4.20 4.28
C PHE A 62 2.43 -3.21 5.10
N PRO A 63 1.14 -3.52 5.33
CA PRO A 63 0.25 -2.74 6.19
C PRO A 63 0.80 -2.37 7.56
N ASP A 64 1.57 -3.27 8.15
CA ASP A 64 2.16 -3.21 9.49
C ASP A 64 3.54 -2.56 9.51
N THR A 65 4.07 -2.13 8.36
CA THR A 65 5.40 -1.52 8.30
C THR A 65 5.44 -0.22 9.10
N THR A 66 6.38 -0.16 10.05
CA THR A 66 6.67 1.06 10.83
C THR A 66 7.54 2.05 10.03
N MET A 67 8.09 1.62 8.89
CA MET A 67 9.02 2.41 8.08
C MET A 67 8.34 3.65 7.50
N THR A 68 9.03 4.77 7.53
CA THR A 68 8.65 6.01 6.87
C THR A 68 8.81 5.90 5.34
N LEU A 69 8.20 6.81 4.58
CA LEU A 69 8.34 6.83 3.12
C LEU A 69 9.82 6.92 2.70
N ALA A 70 10.59 7.80 3.34
CA ALA A 70 12.02 7.95 3.05
C ALA A 70 12.79 6.64 3.24
N GLU A 71 12.56 5.93 4.35
CA GLU A 71 13.21 4.64 4.61
C GLU A 71 12.80 3.56 3.59
N ILE A 72 11.56 3.61 3.12
CA ILE A 72 11.07 2.70 2.08
C ILE A 72 11.75 3.01 0.74
N ILE A 73 11.90 4.28 0.37
CA ILE A 73 12.60 4.70 -0.86
C ILE A 73 14.07 4.29 -0.80
N THR A 74 14.77 4.59 0.29
CA THR A 74 16.18 4.17 0.47
C THR A 74 16.34 2.66 0.31
N LYS A 75 15.47 1.86 0.94
CA LYS A 75 15.50 0.40 0.77
C LYS A 75 15.15 -0.07 -0.63
N PHE A 76 14.27 0.65 -1.33
CA PHE A 76 13.93 0.31 -2.70
C PHE A 76 15.12 0.55 -3.62
N ASP A 77 15.80 1.69 -3.48
CA ASP A 77 16.98 2.03 -4.27
C ASP A 77 18.12 1.03 -3.99
N GLU A 78 18.39 0.69 -2.72
CA GLU A 78 19.38 -0.34 -2.34
C GLU A 78 19.13 -1.73 -2.94
N GLN A 79 17.88 -2.08 -3.27
CA GLN A 79 17.54 -3.38 -3.88
C GLN A 79 17.63 -3.38 -5.41
N ASN A 80 17.70 -2.20 -6.04
CA ASN A 80 17.73 -2.05 -7.50
C ASN A 80 19.11 -1.63 -8.05
N ASP A 81 20.12 -1.47 -7.19
CA ASP A 81 21.53 -1.18 -7.53
C ASP A 81 22.38 -2.47 -7.49
#